data_AF-A0A962VWL2-F1
#
_entry.id   AF-A0A962VWL2-F1
#
_cell.length_a   1.000
_cell.length_b   1.000
_cell.length_c   1.000
_cell.angle_alpha   90.00
_cell.angle_beta   90.00
_cell.angle_gamma   90.00
#
_symmetry.space_group_name_H-M   'P 1'
#
loop_
_entity.id
_entity.type
_entity.pdbx_description
1 polymer ?
#
loop_
_entity_poly.entity_id
_entity_poly.type
_entity_poly.pdbx_seq_one_letter_code
_entity_poly.pdbx_strand_id
1 'polypeptide(L)' 'HCTLGKVDFTTIQLQENLQSLLHDLQKAKPSTSKGVYLRRVTVSTTMGPGLAVDQATLSF' A
#
# COMPACT_ATOMS: atom_id res chain seq x y z
N HIS A 1 5.94 -2.85 -6.72
CA HIS A 1 6.07 -3.84 -5.63
C HIS A 1 7.04 -3.25 -4.64
N CYS A 2 6.72 -3.24 -3.35
CA CYS A 2 7.57 -2.66 -2.33
C CYS A 2 7.46 -3.49 -1.06
N THR A 3 8.56 -3.62 -0.33
CA THR A 3 8.60 -4.37 0.92
C THR A 3 8.06 -3.51 2.05
N LEU A 4 6.91 -3.88 2.61
CA LEU A 4 6.27 -3.16 3.73
C LEU A 4 6.89 -3.50 5.10
N GLY A 5 7.58 -4.65 5.22
CA GLY A 5 8.19 -5.09 6.47
C GLY A 5 8.54 -6.58 6.46
N LYS A 6 8.89 -7.08 7.65
CA LYS A 6 9.12 -8.51 7.97
C LYS A 6 8.07 -9.01 8.97
N VAL A 7 8.02 -10.32 9.18
CA VAL A 7 7.07 -10.98 10.11
C VAL A 7 7.24 -10.49 11.56
N ASP A 8 8.42 -10.00 11.91
CA ASP A 8 8.75 -9.51 13.26
C ASP A 8 8.16 -8.11 13.57
N PHE A 9 7.57 -7.43 12.59
CA PHE A 9 6.94 -6.12 12.80
C PHE A 9 5.56 -6.27 13.44
N THR A 10 5.22 -5.33 14.31
CA THR A 10 3.89 -5.27 14.91
C THR A 10 2.85 -4.82 13.87
N THR A 11 1.59 -5.21 14.09
CA THR A 11 0.48 -4.86 13.20
C THR A 11 0.32 -3.35 13.01
N ILE A 12 0.57 -2.57 14.06
CA ILE A 12 0.51 -1.11 14.06
C ILE A 12 1.58 -0.53 13.13
N GLN A 13 2.83 -0.99 13.26
CA GLN A 13 3.94 -0.52 12.42
C GLN A 13 3.71 -0.86 10.93
N LEU A 14 3.15 -2.05 10.65
CA LEU A 14 2.82 -2.43 9.27
C LEU A 14 1.73 -1.53 8.66
N GLN A 15 0.75 -1.12 9.47
CA GLN A 15 -0.30 -0.19 9.05
C GLN A 15 0.26 1.21 8.75
N GLU A 16 1.11 1.73 9.64
CA GLU A 16 1.79 3.03 9.46
C GLU A 16 2.70 3.05 8.22
N ASN A 17 3.46 1.97 8.00
CA ASN A 17 4.31 1.82 6.80
C ASN A 17 3.47 1.80 5.51
N LEU A 18 2.30 1.16 5.55
CA LEU A 18 1.40 1.12 4.40
C LEU A 18 0.81 2.51 4.11
N GLN A 19 0.36 3.22 5.14
CA GLN A 19 -0.19 4.57 5.02
C GLN A 19 0.85 5.57 4.49
N SER A 20 2.07 5.56 5.04
CA SER A 20 3.15 6.46 4.57
C SER A 20 3.49 6.21 3.11
N LEU A 21 3.61 4.94 2.70
CA LEU A 21 3.88 4.57 1.32
C LEU A 21 2.77 5.02 0.37
N LEU A 22 1.50 4.91 0.76
CA LEU A 22 0.38 5.39 -0.05
C LEU A 22 0.38 6.91 -0.20
N HIS A 23 0.66 7.64 0.88
CA HIS A 23 0.76 9.09 0.86
C HIS A 23 1.89 9.57 -0.05
N ASP A 24 3.05 8.90 -0.01
CA ASP A 24 4.17 9.22 -0.89
C ASP A 24 3.86 8.88 -2.36
N LEU A 25 3.14 7.77 -2.62
CA LEU A 25 2.67 7.45 -3.97
C LEU A 25 1.68 8.49 -4.49
N GLN A 26 0.79 9.00 -3.65
CA GLN A 26 -0.15 10.06 -4.04
C GLN A 26 0.58 11.37 -4.35
N LYS A 27 1.58 11.75 -3.56
CA LYS A 27 2.45 12.90 -3.84
C LYS A 27 3.26 12.72 -5.13
N ALA A 28 3.72 11.50 -5.40
CA ALA A 28 4.44 11.15 -6.61
C ALA A 28 3.54 11.05 -7.85
N LYS A 29 2.22 11.26 -7.73
CA LYS A 29 1.30 11.25 -8.87
C LYS A 29 1.71 12.35 -9.87
N PRO A 30 2.13 11.99 -11.09
CA PRO A 30 2.48 12.99 -12.10
C PRO A 30 1.23 13.75 -12.53
N SER A 31 1.35 15.07 -12.68
CA SER A 31 0.25 15.99 -13.06
C SER A 31 -0.38 15.67 -14.42
N THR A 32 0.28 14.85 -15.24
CA THR A 32 -0.21 14.36 -16.53
C THR A 32 -1.17 13.18 -16.41
N SER A 33 -1.22 12.48 -15.27
CA SER A 33 -2.10 11.32 -15.06
C SER A 33 -3.51 11.76 -14.67
N LYS A 34 -4.38 11.89 -15.68
CA LYS A 34 -5.82 12.09 -15.50
C LYS A 34 -6.48 10.74 -15.16
N GLY A 35 -6.97 10.58 -13.92
CA GLY A 35 -7.71 9.40 -13.47
C GLY A 35 -7.23 8.77 -12.16
N VAL A 36 -7.69 7.54 -11.92
CA VAL A 36 -7.34 6.71 -10.75
C VAL A 36 -5.91 6.20 -10.89
N TYR A 37 -5.00 6.72 -10.07
CA TYR A 37 -3.57 6.40 -10.09
C TYR A 37 -3.28 5.02 -9.48
N LEU A 38 -4.00 4.66 -8.40
CA LEU A 38 -3.89 3.37 -7.72
C LEU A 38 -5.10 2.50 -8.05
N ARG A 39 -4.90 1.45 -8.87
CA ARG A 39 -6.02 0.58 -9.30
C ARG A 39 -6.26 -0.60 -8.37
N ARG A 40 -5.19 -1.18 -7.82
CA ARG A 40 -5.27 -2.37 -6.97
C ARG A 40 -4.11 -2.37 -5.99
N VAL A 41 -4.41 -2.65 -4.73
CA VAL A 41 -3.42 -2.86 -3.67
C VAL A 41 -3.53 -4.31 -3.21
N THR A 42 -2.41 -5.03 -3.26
CA THR A 42 -2.33 -6.43 -2.82
C THR A 42 -1.15 -6.60 -1.88
N VAL A 43 -1.40 -7.25 -0.75
CA VAL A 43 -0.36 -7.62 0.20
C VAL A 43 -0.14 -9.13 0.08
N SER A 44 1.10 -9.52 -0.17
CA SER A 44 1.50 -10.92 -0.30
C SER A 44 2.78 -11.16 0.48
N THR A 45 2.89 -12.33 1.10
CA THR A 45 4.15 -12.85 1.62
C THR A 45 4.93 -13.55 0.52
N THR A 46 6.24 -13.74 0.70
CA THR A 46 7.16 -14.26 -0.34
C THR A 46 6.72 -15.62 -0.92
N MET A 47 6.05 -16.44 -0.11
CA MET A 47 5.59 -17.78 -0.49
C MET A 47 4.09 -18.01 -0.17
N GLY A 48 3.33 -16.95 0.14
CA GLY A 48 1.93 -17.08 0.55
C GLY A 48 0.96 -16.47 -0.45
N PRO A 49 -0.35 -16.78 -0.30
CA PRO A 49 -1.37 -16.19 -1.15
C PRO A 49 -1.43 -14.67 -0.94
N GLY A 50 -1.61 -13.93 -2.03
CA GLY A 50 -1.81 -12.49 -1.98
C GLY A 50 -3.24 -12.14 -1.63
N LEU A 51 -3.43 -11.30 -0.60
CA LEU A 51 -4.73 -10.75 -0.23
C LEU A 51 -4.89 -9.37 -0.89
N ALA A 52 -6.02 -9.15 -1.57
CA ALA A 52 -6.38 -7.82 -2.04
C ALA A 52 -6.87 -6.99 -0.85
N VAL A 53 -6.29 -5.81 -0.67
CA VAL A 53 -6.69 -4.88 0.39
C VAL A 53 -7.56 -3.81 -0.25
N ASP A 54 -8.70 -3.54 0.39
CA ASP A 54 -9.63 -2.53 -0.09
C ASP A 54 -9.09 -1.12 0.19
N GLN A 55 -9.05 -0.31 -0.86
CA GLN A 55 -8.55 1.06 -0.81
C GLN A 55 -9.52 1.98 -0.07
N ALA A 56 -10.82 1.62 0.01
CA ALA A 56 -11.83 2.42 0.68
C ALA A 56 -11.68 2.43 2.22
N THR A 57 -11.04 1.41 2.80
CA THR A 57 -10.82 1.32 4.25
C THR A 57 -9.60 2.11 4.71
N LEU A 58 -8.70 2.44 3.79
CA LEU A 58 -7.51 3.24 4.05
C LEU A 58 -7.93 4.70 3.96
N SER A 59 -8.37 5.25 5.10
CA SER A 59 -8.79 6.65 5.21
C SER A 59 -7.66 7.57 4.71
N PHE A 60 -8.01 8.40 3.72
CA PHE A 60 -7.17 9.46 3.17
C PHE A 60 -7.09 10.65 4.13
#